data_AF-A0A0N4VQM7-F1
#
_entry.id   AF-A0A0N4VQM7-F1
#
_cell.length_a   1.000
_cell.length_b   1.000
_cell.length_c   1.000
_cell.angle_alpha   90.00
_cell.angle_beta   90.00
_cell.angle_gamma   90.00
#
_symmetry.space_group_name_H-M   'P 1'
#
loop_
_entity.id
_entity.type
_entity.pdbx_description
1 polymer ?
#
loop_
_entity_poly.entity_id
_entity_poly.type
_entity_poly.pdbx_seq_one_letter_code
_entity_poly.pdbx_strand_id
1 'polypeptide(L)'
;MYKNLANSVQCLKCPKVTAYAIRPAQDCKPASDPNNLPKTNLEKWFTSAMFNDLFQKANLGRGPHPCLPYSYQAFVIAARYFPEFAAESPKNGYTTVQNVRRDVAAFFAHVVQETGENDLNLYSENNTVKQPSDCFYRGGLYNWFEGGRESEFFTATPKLQIPRIGDSCTEDGQYCAKNPELDFWYPCSQKSETIDNKTVYYGCYFGRGPLQVFQQKKKIKDL
;
A
#
# COMPACT_ATOMS: atom_id res chain seq x y z
N MET A 1 2.76 41.19 -0.23
CA MET A 1 1.82 40.93 -1.35
C MET A 1 1.66 39.41 -1.51
N TYR A 2 0.66 38.83 -0.85
CA TYR A 2 0.30 37.44 -1.05
C TYR A 2 -0.43 37.32 -2.40
N LYS A 3 0.25 36.77 -3.41
CA LYS A 3 -0.42 36.35 -4.64
C LYS A 3 -1.15 35.04 -4.35
N ASN A 4 -2.47 35.11 -4.49
CA ASN A 4 -3.41 34.00 -4.52
C ASN A 4 -2.83 32.77 -5.24
N LEU A 5 -2.56 31.70 -4.50
CA LEU A 5 -2.34 30.34 -5.02
C LEU A 5 -3.68 29.63 -5.27
N ALA A 6 -4.65 30.36 -5.82
CA ALA A 6 -5.86 29.79 -6.40
C ALA A 6 -5.65 29.65 -7.92
N ASN A 7 -4.58 28.96 -8.33
CA ASN A 7 -4.37 28.61 -9.73
C ASN A 7 -4.55 27.10 -9.87
N SER A 8 -5.78 26.76 -10.29
CA SER A 8 -6.17 25.57 -11.01
C SER A 8 -5.45 24.27 -10.61
N VAL A 9 -6.10 23.48 -9.75
CA VAL A 9 -5.98 22.01 -9.86
C VAL A 9 -6.58 21.66 -11.22
N GLN A 10 -5.79 21.77 -12.27
CA GLN A 10 -6.14 21.16 -13.54
C GLN A 10 -6.17 19.66 -13.24
N CYS A 11 -7.38 19.11 -13.18
CA CYS A 11 -7.63 17.71 -12.88
C CYS A 11 -6.85 16.90 -13.91
N LEU A 12 -5.66 16.44 -13.52
CA LEU A 12 -4.73 15.76 -14.40
C LEU A 12 -5.45 14.49 -14.86
N LYS A 13 -5.85 14.42 -16.14
CA LYS A 13 -6.64 13.32 -16.67
C LYS A 13 -5.71 12.14 -16.94
N CYS A 14 -5.34 11.41 -15.90
CA CYS A 14 -4.71 10.11 -16.08
C CYS A 14 -5.68 9.14 -16.74
N PRO A 15 -5.18 8.18 -17.54
CA PRO A 15 -6.03 7.14 -18.10
C PRO A 15 -6.81 6.43 -17.00
N LYS A 16 -8.10 6.19 -17.27
CA LYS A 16 -8.92 5.37 -16.39
C LYS A 16 -8.39 3.94 -16.42
N VAL A 17 -8.28 3.35 -15.25
CA VAL A 17 -7.84 1.95 -15.11
C VAL A 17 -9.04 1.04 -14.89
N THR A 18 -8.91 -0.19 -15.37
CA THR A 18 -9.89 -1.24 -15.08
C THR A 18 -9.73 -1.66 -13.63
N ALA A 19 -10.84 -1.71 -12.89
CA ALA A 19 -10.80 -2.15 -11.50
C ALA A 19 -10.86 -3.68 -11.40
N TYR A 20 -9.82 -4.28 -10.84
CA TYR A 20 -9.73 -5.73 -10.64
C TYR A 20 -9.97 -6.19 -9.20
N ALA A 21 -10.12 -5.28 -8.25
CA ALA A 21 -10.60 -5.62 -6.92
C ALA A 21 -12.14 -5.71 -6.87
N ILE A 22 -12.67 -6.64 -6.08
CA ILE A 22 -14.09 -6.64 -5.71
C ILE A 22 -14.42 -5.35 -4.94
N ARG A 23 -15.58 -4.76 -5.26
CA ARG A 23 -16.07 -3.59 -4.54
C ARG A 23 -16.41 -4.00 -3.10
N PRO A 24 -15.89 -3.29 -2.07
CA PRO A 24 -16.28 -3.55 -0.69
C PRO A 24 -17.79 -3.42 -0.47
N ALA A 25 -18.33 -4.24 0.42
CA ALA A 25 -19.71 -4.11 0.89
C ALA A 25 -19.92 -2.77 1.62
N GLN A 26 -21.17 -2.29 1.69
CA GLN A 26 -21.48 -1.01 2.34
C GLN A 26 -21.22 -1.02 3.85
N ASP A 27 -21.36 -2.17 4.49
CA ASP A 27 -21.18 -2.41 5.93
C ASP A 27 -19.77 -2.90 6.30
N CYS A 28 -18.80 -2.73 5.39
CA CYS A 28 -17.44 -3.18 5.61
C CYS A 28 -16.78 -2.46 6.79
N LYS A 29 -15.96 -3.20 7.54
CA LYS A 29 -15.22 -2.65 8.67
C LYS A 29 -13.94 -1.96 8.18
N PRO A 30 -13.72 -0.69 8.54
CA PRO A 30 -12.48 0.00 8.20
C PRO A 30 -11.30 -0.56 9.00
N ALA A 31 -10.09 -0.16 8.61
CA ALA A 31 -8.89 -0.40 9.41
C ALA A 31 -9.05 0.17 10.83
N SER A 32 -8.63 -0.60 11.83
CA SER A 32 -8.69 -0.24 13.25
C SER A 32 -7.33 -0.46 13.90
N ASP A 33 -6.95 0.43 14.82
CA ASP A 33 -5.74 0.27 15.62
C ASP A 33 -6.07 -0.56 16.88
N PRO A 34 -5.57 -1.79 17.00
CA PRO A 34 -5.88 -2.64 18.15
C PRO A 34 -5.28 -2.11 19.45
N ASN A 35 -4.16 -1.39 19.38
CA ASN A 35 -3.49 -0.85 20.57
C ASN A 35 -3.81 0.62 20.81
N ASN A 36 -4.65 1.23 19.96
CA ASN A 36 -5.08 2.62 20.05
C ASN A 36 -3.91 3.60 20.32
N LEU A 37 -2.81 3.46 19.55
CA LEU A 37 -1.61 4.26 19.74
C LEU A 37 -1.89 5.75 19.48
N PRO A 38 -1.14 6.66 20.13
CA PRO A 38 -1.30 8.08 19.93
C PRO A 38 -0.95 8.50 18.50
N LYS A 39 -1.58 9.58 18.03
CA LYS A 39 -1.30 10.16 16.72
C LYS A 39 0.12 10.72 16.63
N THR A 40 0.74 10.61 15.46
CA THR A 40 2.09 11.15 15.22
C THR A 40 2.07 12.55 14.60
N ASN A 41 3.24 13.18 14.48
CA ASN A 41 3.39 14.48 13.81
C ASN A 41 3.00 14.45 12.32
N LEU A 42 3.08 13.28 11.68
CA LEU A 42 2.65 13.06 10.29
C LEU A 42 1.18 13.45 10.08
N GLU A 43 0.30 13.04 10.99
CA GLU A 43 -1.15 13.26 10.92
C GLU A 43 -1.53 14.76 11.02
N LYS A 44 -0.60 15.64 11.41
CA LYS A 44 -0.84 17.09 11.48
C LYS A 44 -0.85 17.77 10.12
N TRP A 45 -0.19 17.19 9.11
CA TRP A 45 -0.01 17.84 7.81
C TRP A 45 -0.29 16.91 6.61
N PHE A 46 -0.10 15.61 6.75
CA PHE A 46 -0.39 14.65 5.68
C PHE A 46 -1.83 14.17 5.82
N THR A 47 -2.70 14.67 4.93
CA THR A 47 -4.16 14.49 5.04
C THR A 47 -4.68 13.35 4.17
N SER A 48 -5.89 12.87 4.46
CA SER A 48 -6.58 11.90 3.60
C SER A 48 -6.79 12.42 2.18
N ALA A 49 -7.00 13.74 1.99
CA ALA A 49 -7.15 14.32 0.67
C ALA A 49 -5.86 14.21 -0.14
N MET A 50 -4.70 14.43 0.48
CA MET A 50 -3.39 14.25 -0.16
C MET A 50 -3.15 12.79 -0.52
N PHE A 51 -3.43 11.85 0.39
CA PHE A 51 -3.30 10.41 0.12
C PHE A 51 -4.19 9.97 -1.04
N ASN A 52 -5.46 10.42 -1.05
CA ASN A 52 -6.41 10.08 -2.10
C ASN A 52 -6.05 10.70 -3.45
N ASP A 53 -5.46 11.89 -3.45
CA ASP A 53 -4.91 12.49 -4.66
C ASP A 53 -3.71 11.69 -5.18
N LEU A 54 -2.78 11.33 -4.31
CA LEU A 54 -1.56 10.61 -4.67
C LEU A 54 -1.82 9.19 -5.19
N PHE A 55 -2.86 8.49 -4.73
CA PHE A 55 -3.03 7.06 -5.00
C PHE A 55 -4.38 6.72 -5.62
N GLN A 56 -4.83 7.50 -6.60
CA GLN A 56 -6.14 7.34 -7.25
C GLN A 56 -6.38 5.95 -7.85
N LYS A 57 -5.32 5.26 -8.24
CA LYS A 57 -5.39 3.92 -8.85
C LYS A 57 -5.16 2.78 -7.85
N ALA A 58 -4.99 3.07 -6.56
CA ALA A 58 -4.69 2.07 -5.55
C ALA A 58 -5.69 0.90 -5.53
N ASN A 59 -5.32 -0.19 -4.88
CA ASN A 59 -6.18 -1.35 -4.68
C ASN A 59 -6.73 -1.90 -6.01
N LEU A 60 -5.81 -2.20 -6.92
CA LEU A 60 -6.11 -2.79 -8.23
C LEU A 60 -7.12 -1.95 -9.02
N GLY A 61 -6.92 -0.63 -9.06
CA GLY A 61 -7.75 0.31 -9.82
C GLY A 61 -9.06 0.74 -9.15
N ARG A 62 -9.30 0.41 -7.87
CA ARG A 62 -10.47 0.91 -7.12
C ARG A 62 -10.25 2.26 -6.45
N GLY A 63 -9.00 2.68 -6.33
CA GLY A 63 -8.59 3.81 -5.51
C GLY A 63 -8.62 3.49 -4.02
N PRO A 64 -8.30 4.48 -3.17
CA PRO A 64 -8.26 4.30 -1.73
C PRO A 64 -9.67 4.12 -1.16
N HIS A 65 -9.84 3.14 -0.29
CA HIS A 65 -11.12 2.87 0.37
C HIS A 65 -10.87 2.39 1.80
N PRO A 66 -11.61 2.87 2.83
CA PRO A 66 -11.35 2.52 4.24
C PRO A 66 -11.31 1.03 4.55
N CYS A 67 -12.00 0.22 3.75
CA CYS A 67 -12.10 -1.24 3.88
C CYS A 67 -11.17 -2.04 2.95
N LEU A 68 -10.34 -1.36 2.16
CA LEU A 68 -9.32 -1.99 1.33
C LEU A 68 -7.95 -1.79 1.98
N PRO A 69 -6.97 -2.67 1.68
CA PRO A 69 -5.64 -2.64 2.32
C PRO A 69 -4.97 -1.27 2.24
N TYR A 70 -5.02 -0.61 1.08
CA TYR A 70 -4.42 0.70 0.89
C TYR A 70 -5.46 1.80 1.13
N SER A 71 -5.44 2.34 2.34
CA SER A 71 -6.28 3.45 2.78
C SER A 71 -5.47 4.42 3.62
N TYR A 72 -5.89 5.68 3.69
CA TYR A 72 -5.27 6.66 4.56
C TYR A 72 -5.31 6.21 6.03
N GLN A 73 -6.41 5.60 6.47
CA GLN A 73 -6.57 5.09 7.83
C GLN A 73 -5.55 4.00 8.14
N ALA A 74 -5.41 3.00 7.26
CA ALA A 74 -4.38 1.98 7.41
C ALA A 74 -2.98 2.61 7.44
N PHE A 75 -2.73 3.60 6.57
CA PHE A 75 -1.44 4.29 6.51
C PHE A 75 -1.06 4.98 7.82
N VAL A 76 -1.94 5.80 8.37
CA VAL A 76 -1.63 6.54 9.60
C VAL A 76 -1.57 5.63 10.83
N ILE A 77 -2.43 4.60 10.92
CA ILE A 77 -2.36 3.61 12.00
C ILE A 77 -1.00 2.91 11.99
N ALA A 78 -0.53 2.53 10.81
CA ALA A 78 0.74 1.88 10.61
C ALA A 78 1.92 2.80 11.00
N ALA A 79 1.87 4.08 10.61
CA ALA A 79 2.86 5.08 11.00
C ALA A 79 2.97 5.33 12.51
N ARG A 80 1.89 5.11 13.30
CA ARG A 80 1.94 5.27 14.77
C ARG A 80 2.85 4.27 15.48
N TYR A 81 3.14 3.14 14.84
CA TYR A 81 4.07 2.13 15.38
C TYR A 81 5.54 2.49 15.12
N PHE A 82 5.78 3.57 14.37
CA PHE A 82 7.11 4.12 14.05
C PHE A 82 7.07 5.64 14.29
N PRO A 83 6.97 6.09 15.56
CA PRO A 83 6.69 7.49 15.88
C PRO A 83 7.76 8.48 15.37
N GLU A 84 8.98 8.01 15.09
CA GLU A 84 10.09 8.77 14.49
C GLU A 84 9.93 8.97 12.97
N PHE A 85 9.13 8.12 12.30
CA PHE A 85 8.89 8.22 10.86
C PHE A 85 8.23 9.56 10.52
N ALA A 86 8.88 10.33 9.64
CA ALA A 86 8.45 11.65 9.23
C ALA A 86 8.21 12.60 10.42
N ALA A 87 8.97 12.44 11.50
CA ALA A 87 8.86 13.26 12.71
C ALA A 87 10.16 13.99 13.08
N GLU A 88 11.30 13.59 12.52
CA GLU A 88 12.62 14.14 12.89
C GLU A 88 13.16 15.17 11.90
N SER A 89 14.03 16.04 12.39
CA SER A 89 14.80 16.99 11.57
C SER A 89 16.29 16.82 11.87
N PRO A 90 16.99 15.92 11.16
CA PRO A 90 18.44 15.81 11.30
C PRO A 90 19.12 17.14 10.92
N LYS A 91 20.31 17.41 11.46
CA LYS A 91 21.15 18.57 11.09
C LYS A 91 21.77 18.38 9.69
N ASN A 92 20.92 18.35 8.68
CA ASN A 92 21.29 18.08 7.28
C ASN A 92 21.07 19.30 6.36
N GLY A 93 20.88 20.49 6.92
CA GLY A 93 20.67 21.74 6.17
C GLY A 93 19.24 21.99 5.70
N TYR A 94 18.29 21.08 5.93
CA TYR A 94 16.88 21.27 5.62
C TYR A 94 16.07 21.75 6.84
N THR A 95 14.99 22.49 6.59
CA THR A 95 13.99 22.79 7.61
C THR A 95 13.24 21.52 8.02
N THR A 96 12.65 21.51 9.21
CA THR A 96 11.81 20.40 9.69
C THR A 96 10.72 20.03 8.68
N VAL A 97 10.03 21.02 8.09
CA VAL A 97 8.97 20.78 7.10
C VAL A 97 9.50 20.10 5.83
N GLN A 98 10.68 20.51 5.36
CA GLN A 98 11.31 19.86 4.20
C GLN A 98 11.70 18.42 4.49
N ASN A 99 12.29 18.16 5.67
CA ASN A 99 12.71 16.82 6.06
C ASN A 99 11.54 15.85 6.17
N VAL A 100 10.51 16.18 6.94
CA VAL A 100 9.37 15.26 7.15
C VAL A 100 8.62 14.97 5.84
N ARG A 101 8.52 15.96 4.94
CA ARG A 101 7.91 15.77 3.61
C ARG A 101 8.78 14.92 2.70
N ARG A 102 10.10 15.10 2.75
CA ARG A 102 11.07 14.32 1.98
C ARG A 102 11.04 12.85 2.41
N ASP A 103 10.95 12.56 3.70
CA ASP A 103 10.90 11.19 4.21
C ASP A 103 9.64 10.46 3.73
N VAL A 104 8.48 11.14 3.78
CA VAL A 104 7.22 10.59 3.23
C VAL A 104 7.30 10.40 1.72
N ALA A 105 7.88 11.37 0.99
CA ALA A 105 8.04 11.27 -0.46
C ALA A 105 8.99 10.12 -0.86
N ALA A 106 10.11 9.96 -0.15
CA ALA A 106 11.07 8.88 -0.38
C ALA A 106 10.45 7.51 -0.07
N PHE A 107 9.73 7.39 1.05
CA PHE A 107 8.96 6.20 1.39
C PHE A 107 8.01 5.81 0.26
N PHE A 108 7.19 6.75 -0.21
CA PHE A 108 6.23 6.47 -1.27
C PHE A 108 6.88 6.20 -2.63
N ALA A 109 8.04 6.80 -2.94
CA ALA A 109 8.77 6.47 -4.16
C ALA A 109 9.18 4.99 -4.19
N HIS A 110 9.67 4.45 -3.08
CA HIS A 110 9.94 3.02 -2.97
C HIS A 110 8.68 2.18 -3.06
N VAL A 111 7.61 2.58 -2.37
CA VAL A 111 6.32 1.87 -2.42
C VAL A 111 5.75 1.82 -3.85
N VAL A 112 5.86 2.91 -4.61
CA VAL A 112 5.43 2.96 -6.02
C VAL A 112 6.25 1.97 -6.85
N GLN A 113 7.56 1.89 -6.65
CA GLN A 113 8.39 0.92 -7.35
C GLN A 113 7.93 -0.53 -7.07
N GLU A 114 7.69 -0.86 -5.80
CA GLU A 114 7.35 -2.22 -5.38
C GLU A 114 5.91 -2.64 -5.72
N THR A 115 4.94 -1.71 -5.66
CA THR A 115 3.50 -2.03 -5.74
C THR A 115 2.74 -1.22 -6.77
N GLY A 116 3.44 -0.43 -7.56
CA GLY A 116 2.84 0.38 -8.61
C GLY A 116 2.18 -0.46 -9.68
N GLU A 117 1.27 0.18 -10.42
CA GLU A 117 0.77 -0.32 -11.69
C GLU A 117 1.93 -0.48 -12.69
N ASN A 118 2.96 0.37 -12.57
CA ASN A 118 4.18 0.37 -13.39
C ASN A 118 3.88 0.41 -14.90
N ASP A 119 2.83 1.15 -15.29
CA ASP A 119 2.39 1.28 -16.68
C ASP A 119 3.34 2.17 -17.49
N LEU A 120 4.31 1.55 -18.16
CA LEU A 120 5.25 2.24 -19.05
C LEU A 120 4.60 2.76 -20.33
N ASN A 121 3.40 2.29 -20.69
CA ASN A 121 2.69 2.77 -21.89
C ASN A 121 2.29 4.25 -21.76
N LEU A 122 2.24 4.79 -20.54
CA LEU A 122 2.04 6.22 -20.29
C LEU A 122 3.07 7.10 -21.02
N TYR A 123 4.25 6.56 -21.32
CA TYR A 123 5.35 7.26 -21.99
C TYR A 123 5.42 6.99 -23.50
N SER A 124 4.42 6.32 -24.07
CA SER A 124 4.40 5.96 -25.50
C SER A 124 4.17 7.15 -26.45
N GLU A 125 3.83 8.34 -25.93
CA GLU A 125 3.60 9.56 -26.71
C GLU A 125 4.65 10.65 -26.48
N ASN A 126 4.97 11.38 -27.55
CA ASN A 126 6.08 12.34 -27.57
C ASN A 126 5.62 13.76 -27.17
N ASN A 127 6.27 14.31 -26.13
CA ASN A 127 6.83 15.68 -26.04
C ASN A 127 6.77 16.31 -24.62
N THR A 128 6.06 15.73 -23.65
CA THR A 128 6.19 16.17 -22.24
C THR A 128 6.15 14.99 -21.28
N VAL A 129 7.26 14.73 -20.57
CA VAL A 129 7.35 13.66 -19.56
C VAL A 129 6.56 13.95 -18.29
N LYS A 130 6.17 15.21 -18.06
CA LYS A 130 5.53 15.62 -16.80
C LYS A 130 4.20 14.92 -16.54
N GLN A 131 3.27 14.97 -17.48
CA GLN A 131 1.95 14.35 -17.30
C GLN A 131 2.03 12.81 -17.19
N PRO A 132 2.81 12.11 -18.06
CA PRO A 132 3.09 10.69 -17.88
C PRO A 132 3.68 10.36 -16.50
N SER A 133 4.67 11.11 -16.03
CA SER A 133 5.27 10.90 -14.69
C SER A 133 4.28 11.14 -13.56
N ASP A 134 3.49 12.22 -13.62
CA ASP A 134 2.45 12.47 -12.63
C ASP A 134 1.43 11.31 -12.58
N CYS A 135 1.09 10.71 -13.74
CA CYS A 135 0.22 9.54 -13.80
C CYS A 135 0.87 8.24 -13.36
N PHE A 136 2.16 8.07 -13.62
CA PHE A 136 2.93 6.91 -13.18
C PHE A 136 2.98 6.85 -11.65
N TYR A 137 3.33 7.95 -10.99
CA TYR A 137 3.36 8.01 -9.53
C TYR A 137 1.97 7.86 -8.90
N ARG A 138 0.91 8.33 -9.59
CA ARG A 138 -0.48 8.08 -9.18
C ARG A 138 -0.95 6.64 -9.31
N GLY A 139 -0.15 5.81 -9.99
CA GLY A 139 -0.25 4.36 -10.06
C GLY A 139 0.33 3.61 -8.86
N GLY A 140 0.82 4.28 -7.82
CA GLY A 140 1.30 3.63 -6.60
C GLY A 140 0.23 2.86 -5.83
N LEU A 141 0.65 1.92 -4.97
CA LEU A 141 -0.24 1.10 -4.14
C LEU A 141 -1.30 0.35 -4.96
N TYR A 142 -0.95 -0.07 -6.18
CA TYR A 142 -1.88 -0.75 -7.08
C TYR A 142 -2.01 -2.24 -6.72
N ASN A 143 -0.87 -2.94 -6.64
CA ASN A 143 -0.83 -4.38 -6.38
C ASN A 143 -0.85 -4.69 -4.88
N TRP A 144 -1.66 -5.66 -4.47
CA TRP A 144 -1.64 -6.18 -3.09
C TRP A 144 -0.55 -7.23 -2.88
N PHE A 145 -0.23 -8.00 -3.92
CA PHE A 145 0.62 -9.16 -3.80
C PHE A 145 1.74 -9.08 -4.84
N GLU A 146 2.90 -9.63 -4.50
CA GLU A 146 4.02 -9.85 -5.43
C GLU A 146 3.55 -10.61 -6.68
N GLY A 147 4.02 -10.20 -7.86
CA GLY A 147 3.51 -10.71 -9.14
C GLY A 147 2.14 -10.15 -9.55
N GLY A 148 1.50 -9.32 -8.71
CA GLY A 148 0.25 -8.66 -9.02
C GLY A 148 -0.93 -9.62 -9.17
N ARG A 149 -1.85 -9.32 -10.09
CA ARG A 149 -3.07 -10.11 -10.30
C ARG A 149 -2.78 -11.55 -10.71
N GLU A 150 -1.71 -11.77 -11.46
CA GLU A 150 -1.36 -13.06 -12.06
C GLU A 150 -0.20 -13.73 -11.31
N SER A 151 -0.06 -13.42 -10.03
CA SER A 151 0.96 -14.02 -9.16
C SER A 151 0.92 -15.54 -9.20
N GLU A 152 2.08 -16.14 -9.42
CA GLU A 152 2.29 -17.60 -9.38
C GLU A 152 2.14 -18.16 -7.97
N PHE A 153 2.10 -17.29 -6.95
CA PHE A 153 1.88 -17.67 -5.57
C PHE A 153 0.43 -18.07 -5.28
N PHE A 154 -0.51 -17.83 -6.20
CA PHE A 154 -1.89 -18.26 -6.07
C PHE A 154 -2.17 -19.56 -6.81
N THR A 155 -2.93 -20.46 -6.17
CA THR A 155 -3.37 -21.70 -6.82
C THR A 155 -4.39 -21.48 -7.95
N ALA A 156 -5.08 -20.35 -7.90
CA ALA A 156 -6.00 -19.87 -8.91
C ALA A 156 -6.01 -18.34 -8.98
N THR A 157 -6.09 -17.80 -10.20
CA THR A 157 -6.18 -16.36 -10.45
C THR A 157 -7.63 -15.97 -10.76
N PRO A 158 -8.40 -15.47 -9.78
CA PRO A 158 -9.76 -15.05 -10.05
C PRO A 158 -9.78 -13.79 -10.91
N LYS A 159 -10.86 -13.63 -11.69
CA LYS A 159 -11.09 -12.43 -12.52
C LYS A 159 -11.12 -11.15 -11.68
N LEU A 160 -11.66 -11.24 -10.47
CA LEU A 160 -11.66 -10.18 -9.48
C LEU A 160 -10.99 -10.66 -8.20
N GLN A 161 -10.15 -9.81 -7.64
CA GLN A 161 -9.33 -10.07 -6.46
C GLN A 161 -10.04 -9.61 -5.20
N ILE A 162 -9.84 -10.35 -4.11
CA ILE A 162 -10.16 -9.96 -2.73
C ILE A 162 -8.92 -10.12 -1.85
N PRO A 163 -8.72 -9.30 -0.82
CA PRO A 163 -7.54 -9.41 0.04
C PRO A 163 -7.38 -10.79 0.69
N ARG A 164 -8.49 -11.51 0.90
CA ARG A 164 -8.48 -12.85 1.51
C ARG A 164 -7.81 -13.92 0.64
N ILE A 165 -7.59 -13.67 -0.65
CA ILE A 165 -6.84 -14.61 -1.50
C ILE A 165 -5.41 -14.79 -0.97
N GLY A 166 -4.84 -13.75 -0.33
CA GLY A 166 -3.56 -13.81 0.35
C GLY A 166 -3.57 -14.54 1.70
N ASP A 167 -4.69 -15.13 2.14
CA ASP A 167 -4.68 -15.98 3.34
C ASP A 167 -3.90 -17.29 3.09
N SER A 168 -3.70 -17.66 1.81
CA SER A 168 -3.09 -18.91 1.38
C SER A 168 -2.30 -18.77 0.07
N CYS A 169 -1.35 -19.69 -0.17
CA CYS A 169 -0.43 -19.65 -1.31
C CYS A 169 0.04 -21.04 -1.73
N THR A 170 0.73 -21.09 -2.86
CA THR A 170 1.60 -22.20 -3.28
C THR A 170 2.85 -22.26 -2.39
N GLU A 171 3.66 -23.30 -2.59
CA GLU A 171 4.93 -23.49 -1.87
C GLU A 171 5.87 -22.28 -1.99
N ASP A 172 5.95 -21.68 -3.18
CA ASP A 172 6.84 -20.53 -3.44
C ASP A 172 6.44 -19.26 -2.68
N GLY A 173 5.16 -19.15 -2.27
CA GLY A 173 4.67 -18.05 -1.43
C GLY A 173 4.90 -18.28 0.07
N GLN A 174 5.40 -19.46 0.46
CA GLN A 174 5.68 -19.81 1.84
C GLN A 174 7.05 -19.24 2.26
N TYR A 175 7.14 -17.93 2.52
CA TYR A 175 8.31 -17.42 3.24
C TYR A 175 8.12 -17.65 4.74
N CYS A 176 8.90 -18.58 5.28
CA CYS A 176 9.02 -18.79 6.71
C CYS A 176 10.49 -18.74 7.12
N ALA A 177 10.87 -17.69 7.84
CA ALA A 177 12.12 -17.64 8.57
C ALA A 177 11.79 -17.40 10.05
N LYS A 178 12.32 -18.25 10.93
CA LYS A 178 12.08 -18.16 12.37
C LYS A 178 13.18 -17.34 13.04
N ASN A 179 12.82 -16.17 13.56
CA ASN A 179 13.65 -15.37 14.46
C ASN A 179 12.74 -14.48 15.32
N PRO A 180 13.23 -13.94 16.45
CA PRO A 180 12.39 -13.16 17.37
C PRO A 180 11.66 -11.99 16.72
N GLU A 181 12.28 -11.30 15.76
CA GLU A 181 11.69 -10.17 15.05
C GLU A 181 10.55 -10.61 14.12
N LEU A 182 10.77 -11.62 13.29
CA LEU A 182 9.76 -12.16 12.37
C LEU A 182 8.65 -12.88 13.11
N ASP A 183 8.96 -13.60 14.19
CA ASP A 183 7.95 -14.26 15.02
C ASP A 183 7.05 -13.25 15.73
N PHE A 184 7.56 -12.05 16.03
CA PHE A 184 6.77 -10.95 16.57
C PHE A 184 5.81 -10.35 15.53
N TRP A 185 6.28 -10.08 14.31
CA TRP A 185 5.47 -9.41 13.28
C TRP A 185 4.60 -10.37 12.45
N TYR A 186 5.11 -11.57 12.15
CA TYR A 186 4.50 -12.55 11.26
C TYR A 186 4.98 -13.99 11.55
N PRO A 187 4.46 -14.64 12.61
CA PRO A 187 4.89 -15.98 12.99
C PRO A 187 4.55 -17.01 11.89
N CYS A 188 5.50 -17.91 11.63
CA CYS A 188 5.30 -18.96 10.64
C CYS A 188 4.10 -19.86 10.97
N SER A 189 3.22 -20.06 9.99
CA SER A 189 2.20 -21.09 10.09
C SER A 189 2.74 -22.44 9.62
N GLN A 190 2.42 -23.50 10.35
CA GLN A 190 2.65 -24.88 9.90
C GLN A 190 1.40 -25.50 9.26
N LYS A 191 0.36 -24.69 9.03
CA LYS A 191 -0.89 -25.18 8.46
C LYS A 191 -0.77 -25.30 6.93
N SER A 192 -1.12 -26.48 6.42
CA SER A 192 -1.31 -26.74 4.99
C SER A 192 -2.54 -27.63 4.76
N GLU A 193 -3.14 -27.54 3.59
CA GLU A 193 -4.31 -28.32 3.18
C GLU A 193 -4.17 -28.73 1.70
N THR A 194 -4.70 -29.89 1.32
CA THR A 194 -4.76 -30.32 -0.08
C THR A 194 -6.10 -29.95 -0.68
N ILE A 195 -6.11 -29.11 -1.72
CA ILE A 195 -7.30 -28.65 -2.45
C ILE A 195 -7.07 -28.94 -3.94
N ASP A 196 -7.99 -29.67 -4.58
CA ASP A 196 -7.91 -30.03 -6.01
C ASP A 196 -6.55 -30.64 -6.42
N ASN A 197 -6.03 -31.59 -5.63
CA ASN A 197 -4.71 -32.22 -5.78
C ASN A 197 -3.50 -31.26 -5.72
N LYS A 198 -3.69 -30.04 -5.20
CA LYS A 198 -2.60 -29.09 -4.92
C LYS A 198 -2.48 -28.86 -3.43
N THR A 199 -1.26 -28.85 -2.92
CA THR A 199 -0.99 -28.43 -1.54
C THR A 199 -1.06 -26.90 -1.46
N VAL A 200 -1.84 -26.42 -0.51
CA VAL A 200 -2.04 -25.01 -0.20
C VAL A 200 -1.48 -24.73 1.18
N TYR A 201 -0.64 -23.71 1.28
CA TYR A 201 -0.01 -23.29 2.52
C TYR A 201 -0.74 -22.07 3.09
N TYR A 202 -0.73 -21.94 4.41
CA TYR A 202 -1.22 -20.76 5.12
C TYR A 202 -0.05 -20.00 5.75
N GLY A 203 -0.28 -18.75 6.16
CA GLY A 203 0.81 -17.92 6.68
C GLY A 203 1.76 -17.46 5.57
N CYS A 204 1.18 -17.12 4.41
CA CYS A 204 1.89 -16.78 3.20
C CYS A 204 2.43 -15.36 3.21
N TYR A 205 3.51 -15.16 2.47
CA TYR A 205 4.23 -13.89 2.46
C TYR A 205 4.35 -13.39 1.03
N PHE A 206 3.79 -12.21 0.76
CA PHE A 206 3.60 -11.70 -0.60
C PHE A 206 4.31 -10.37 -0.86
N GLY A 207 5.36 -10.03 -0.10
CA GLY A 207 6.00 -8.73 -0.26
C GLY A 207 7.51 -8.77 -0.10
N ARG A 208 8.24 -8.12 -1.01
CA ARG A 208 9.56 -7.58 -0.70
C ARG A 208 9.39 -6.07 -0.51
N GLY A 209 9.70 -5.54 0.68
CA GLY A 209 9.72 -4.10 0.94
C GLY A 209 8.84 -3.59 2.11
N PRO A 210 8.85 -2.26 2.36
CA PRO A 210 8.29 -1.61 3.55
C PRO A 210 6.76 -1.71 3.72
N LEU A 211 6.07 -2.43 2.82
CA LEU A 211 4.62 -2.62 2.78
C LEU A 211 4.08 -3.65 3.78
N GLN A 212 4.95 -4.40 4.48
CA GLN A 212 4.54 -5.25 5.61
C GLN A 212 3.71 -4.46 6.64
N VAL A 213 3.97 -3.16 6.77
CA VAL A 213 3.35 -2.27 7.76
C VAL A 213 1.85 -2.02 7.46
N PHE A 214 1.39 -2.09 6.20
CA PHE A 214 -0.02 -1.83 5.83
C PHE A 214 -0.89 -3.08 5.73
N GLN A 215 -0.31 -4.24 5.41
CA GLN A 215 -1.09 -5.45 5.10
C GLN A 215 -1.30 -6.38 6.31
N GLN A 216 -0.46 -6.30 7.34
CA GLN A 216 -0.42 -7.32 8.42
C GLN A 216 -1.53 -7.23 9.48
N LYS A 217 -2.43 -6.25 9.45
CA LYS A 217 -3.40 -6.03 10.55
C LYS A 217 -4.81 -6.55 10.31
N LYS A 218 -4.92 -7.83 9.93
CA LYS A 218 -6.18 -8.59 10.12
C LYS A 218 -6.12 -9.67 11.20
N LYS A 219 -4.98 -9.86 11.88
CA LYS A 219 -4.82 -10.80 13.01
C LYS A 219 -4.02 -10.22 14.18
N ILE A 220 -4.34 -8.99 14.60
CA ILE A 220 -4.16 -8.64 16.02
C ILE A 220 -5.50 -8.95 16.68
N LYS A 221 -5.73 -10.23 16.96
CA LYS A 221 -6.92 -10.72 17.65
C LYS A 221 -6.64 -11.69 18.80
N ASP A 222 -5.39 -12.03 19.07
CA ASP A 222 -5.02 -12.95 20.14
C ASP A 222 -3.81 -12.44 20.97
N LEU A 223 -3.84 -11.15 21.32
CA LEU A 223 -3.26 -10.63 22.57
C LEU A 223 -4.41 -10.07 23.42
#